data_AF-A0A1U7GJG5-F1
#
_entry.id   AF-A0A1U7GJG5-F1
#
_cell.length_a   1.000
_cell.length_b   1.000
_cell.length_c   1.000
_cell.angle_alpha   90.00
_cell.angle_beta   90.00
_cell.angle_gamma   90.00
#
_symmetry.space_group_name_H-M   'P 1'
#
loop_
_entity.id
_entity.type
_entity.pdbx_description
1 polymer ?
#
loop_
_entity_poly.entity_id
_entity_poly.type
_entity_poly.pdbx_seq_one_letter_code
_entity_poly.pdbx_strand_id
1 'polypeptide(L)'
;MEGFGPIRVFKAVSRDGDVEYWATNDLAMDELGRQDLAERCWAVEEYHRALKQCCNVERCQARSARAQRNHIGMAIRAFARLSWNFYATGVSWYEAKTAVVREAVRAYRGRPLDRMPPTA
;
A
#
# COMPACT_ATOMS: atom_id res chain seq x y z
N MET A 1 21.85 -30.02 16.62
CA MET A 1 20.50 -29.45 16.54
C MET A 1 19.52 -30.61 16.55
N GLU A 2 19.23 -31.15 17.72
CA GLU A 2 18.13 -32.11 17.92
C GLU A 2 16.95 -31.29 18.45
N GLY A 3 15.76 -31.43 17.84
CA GLY A 3 14.53 -30.78 18.31
C GLY A 3 13.73 -29.96 17.29
N PHE A 4 14.23 -29.76 16.06
CA PHE A 4 13.46 -29.11 14.99
C PHE A 4 12.94 -30.16 14.00
N GLY A 5 11.66 -30.06 13.65
CA GLY A 5 11.04 -30.91 12.64
C GLY A 5 11.61 -30.65 11.24
N PRO A 6 11.42 -31.59 10.30
CA PRO A 6 11.81 -31.40 8.90
C PRO A 6 11.13 -30.16 8.30
N ILE A 7 11.86 -29.47 7.41
CA ILE A 7 11.34 -28.35 6.61
C ILE A 7 11.50 -28.65 5.13
N ARG A 8 10.64 -28.06 4.31
CA ARG A 8 10.74 -28.06 2.86
C ARG A 8 11.27 -26.71 2.39
N VAL A 9 12.23 -26.73 1.46
CA VAL A 9 12.83 -25.53 0.89
C VAL A 9 12.58 -25.51 -0.60
N PHE A 10 12.10 -24.38 -1.11
CA PHE A 10 11.96 -24.08 -2.53
C PHE A 10 13.01 -23.05 -2.91
N LYS A 11 13.58 -23.20 -4.11
CA LYS A 11 14.51 -22.24 -4.70
C LYS A 11 13.81 -21.54 -5.86
N ALA A 12 13.49 -20.27 -5.68
CA ALA A 12 12.99 -19.40 -6.74
C ALA A 12 14.18 -18.66 -7.38
N VAL A 13 14.21 -18.60 -8.71
CA VAL A 13 15.23 -17.86 -9.46
C VAL A 13 14.51 -16.81 -10.29
N SER A 14 14.84 -15.54 -10.06
CA SER A 14 14.30 -14.42 -10.83
C SER A 14 14.81 -14.46 -12.28
N ARG A 15 14.15 -13.72 -13.17
CA ARG A 15 14.62 -13.60 -14.56
C ARG A 15 16.00 -12.97 -14.67
N ASP A 16 16.38 -12.15 -13.69
CA ASP A 16 17.66 -11.45 -13.62
C ASP A 16 18.75 -12.30 -12.93
N GLY A 17 18.41 -13.52 -12.51
CA GLY A 17 19.34 -14.49 -11.90
C GLY A 17 19.41 -14.42 -10.37
N ASP A 18 18.64 -13.53 -9.73
CA ASP A 18 18.56 -13.47 -8.27
C ASP A 18 17.91 -14.74 -7.72
N VAL A 19 18.46 -15.26 -6.63
CA VAL A 19 17.98 -16.48 -6.00
C VAL A 19 17.31 -16.15 -4.68
N GLU A 20 16.06 -16.60 -4.53
CA GLU A 20 15.30 -16.51 -3.28
C GLU A 20 14.98 -17.92 -2.78
N TYR A 21 15.17 -18.15 -1.48
CA TYR A 21 14.85 -19.43 -0.83
C TYR A 21 13.62 -19.26 0.05
N TRP A 22 12.61 -20.10 -0.19
CA TRP A 22 11.38 -20.14 0.59
C TRP A 22 11.40 -21.41 1.44
N ALA A 23 11.24 -21.27 2.75
CA ALA A 23 11.20 -22.40 3.68
C ALA A 23 9.82 -22.51 4.33
N THR A 24 9.31 -23.74 4.44
CA THR A 24 8.03 -24.04 5.08
C THR A 24 8.13 -25.31 5.92
N ASN A 25 7.35 -25.39 7.00
CA ASN A 25 7.15 -26.63 7.75
C ASN A 25 6.04 -27.51 7.16
N ASP A 26 5.30 -27.02 6.17
CA ASP A 26 4.36 -27.82 5.40
C ASP A 26 5.12 -28.64 4.34
N LEU A 27 5.40 -29.89 4.69
CA LEU A 27 6.11 -30.81 3.80
C LEU A 27 5.30 -31.20 2.56
N ALA A 28 3.97 -31.07 2.58
CA ALA A 28 3.10 -31.45 1.47
C ALA A 28 2.97 -30.33 0.42
N MET A 29 3.32 -29.10 0.77
CA MET A 29 3.26 -27.94 -0.12
C MET A 29 4.01 -28.21 -1.43
N ASP A 30 3.38 -27.88 -2.56
CA ASP A 30 3.99 -27.91 -3.87
C ASP A 30 4.39 -26.49 -4.33
N GLU A 31 4.99 -26.38 -5.51
CA GLU A 31 5.45 -25.10 -6.04
C GLU A 31 4.28 -24.13 -6.31
N LEU A 32 3.10 -24.64 -6.66
CA LEU A 32 1.89 -23.82 -6.86
C LEU A 32 1.41 -23.23 -5.53
N GLY A 33 1.34 -24.04 -4.47
CA GLY A 33 1.00 -23.56 -3.12
C GLY A 33 1.99 -22.53 -2.60
N ARG A 34 3.29 -22.71 -2.89
CA ARG A 34 4.32 -21.71 -2.59
C ARG A 34 4.09 -20.40 -3.37
N GLN A 35 3.72 -20.48 -4.66
CA GLN A 35 3.43 -19.31 -5.49
C GLN A 35 2.22 -18.53 -4.98
N ASP A 36 1.11 -19.19 -4.63
CA ASP A 36 -0.07 -18.54 -4.04
C ASP A 36 0.28 -17.80 -2.74
N LEU A 37 1.11 -18.39 -1.88
CA LEU A 37 1.61 -17.69 -0.68
C LEU A 37 2.50 -16.49 -1.03
N ALA A 38 3.37 -16.61 -2.04
CA ALA A 38 4.19 -15.50 -2.49
C ALA A 38 3.34 -14.33 -3.01
N GLU A 39 2.29 -14.60 -3.78
CA GLU A 39 1.33 -13.59 -4.25
C GLU A 39 0.62 -12.89 -3.07
N ARG A 40 0.21 -13.65 -2.05
CA ARG A 40 -0.37 -13.09 -0.81
C ARG A 40 0.62 -12.22 -0.04
N CYS A 41 1.89 -12.62 0.04
CA CYS A 41 2.95 -11.80 0.63
C CYS A 41 3.12 -10.48 -0.12
N TRP A 42 3.11 -10.52 -1.46
CA TRP A 42 3.14 -9.32 -2.30
C TRP A 42 1.96 -8.39 -2.05
N ALA A 43 0.75 -8.91 -1.81
CA ALA A 43 -0.41 -8.10 -1.47
C ALA A 43 -0.20 -7.27 -0.18
N VAL A 44 0.59 -7.77 0.79
CA VAL A 44 0.96 -7.01 2.00
C VAL A 44 1.89 -5.85 1.66
N GLU A 45 2.82 -6.04 0.73
CA GLU A 45 3.69 -4.96 0.26
C GLU A 45 2.90 -3.89 -0.49
N GLU A 46 1.96 -4.31 -1.34
CA GLU A 46 1.07 -3.41 -2.07
C GLU A 46 0.23 -2.58 -1.10
N TYR A 47 -0.35 -3.22 -0.07
CA TYR A 47 -1.03 -2.53 1.03
C TYR A 47 -0.16 -1.43 1.65
N HIS A 48 1.07 -1.76 2.06
CA HIS A 48 1.98 -0.79 2.68
C HIS A 48 2.34 0.35 1.71
N ARG A 49 2.58 0.04 0.43
CA ARG A 49 2.89 1.05 -0.59
C ARG A 49 1.74 2.03 -0.76
N ALA A 50 0.52 1.53 -0.89
CA ALA A 50 -0.68 2.35 -0.99
C ALA A 50 -0.94 3.19 0.27
N LEU A 51 -0.75 2.60 1.45
CA LEU A 51 -0.93 3.29 2.72
C LEU A 51 0.05 4.48 2.87
N LYS A 52 1.31 4.30 2.47
CA LYS A 52 2.32 5.38 2.47
C LYS A 52 2.02 6.45 1.43
N GLN A 53 1.80 6.05 0.19
CA GLN A 53 1.73 6.98 -0.95
C GLN A 53 0.36 7.67 -1.07
N CYS A 54 -0.74 6.95 -0.81
CA CYS A 54 -2.09 7.47 -0.95
C CYS A 54 -2.64 8.04 0.35
N CYS A 55 -2.33 7.42 1.50
CA CYS A 55 -2.90 7.79 2.80
C CYS A 55 -1.93 8.55 3.72
N ASN A 56 -0.69 8.79 3.28
CA ASN A 56 0.30 9.61 3.99
C ASN A 56 0.55 9.16 5.45
N VAL A 57 0.50 7.84 5.73
CA VAL A 57 0.58 7.32 7.11
C VAL A 57 1.86 7.76 7.84
N GLU A 58 2.96 7.97 7.12
CA GLU A 58 4.27 8.37 7.68
C GLU A 58 4.47 9.90 7.78
N ARG A 59 3.48 10.70 7.36
CA ARG A 59 3.65 12.16 7.22
C ARG A 59 3.16 12.97 8.42
N CYS A 60 2.72 12.33 9.50
CA CYS A 60 2.26 13.03 10.71
C CYS A 60 3.42 13.79 11.37
N GLN A 61 3.28 15.12 11.49
CA GLN A 61 4.28 15.98 12.16
C GLN A 61 3.98 16.21 13.64
N ALA A 62 2.94 15.57 14.20
CA ALA A 62 2.56 15.77 15.59
C ALA A 62 3.55 15.09 16.55
N ARG A 63 3.89 15.71 17.67
CA ARG A 63 4.83 15.11 18.64
C ARG A 63 4.16 14.25 19.71
N SER A 64 2.84 14.38 19.88
CA SER A 64 2.11 13.61 20.89
C SER A 64 1.83 12.19 20.40
N ALA A 65 2.07 11.20 21.27
CA ALA A 65 1.82 9.80 20.95
C ALA A 65 0.34 9.52 20.60
N ARG A 66 -0.58 10.24 21.25
CA ARG A 66 -2.03 10.14 20.94
C ARG A 66 -2.33 10.62 19.51
N ALA A 67 -1.81 11.79 19.12
CA ALA A 67 -2.03 12.30 17.77
C ALA A 67 -1.42 11.40 16.69
N GLN A 68 -0.22 10.85 16.96
CA GLN A 68 0.42 9.88 16.06
C GLN A 68 -0.42 8.62 15.86
N ARG A 69 -0.90 8.00 16.94
CA ARG A 69 -1.80 6.83 16.84
C ARG A 69 -3.10 7.15 16.12
N ASN A 70 -3.69 8.32 16.39
CA ASN A 70 -4.90 8.77 15.70
C ASN A 70 -4.65 8.93 14.19
N HIS A 71 -3.53 9.55 13.80
CA HIS A 71 -3.15 9.71 12.39
C HIS A 71 -2.99 8.35 11.70
N ILE A 72 -2.27 7.42 12.31
CA ILE A 72 -2.10 6.06 11.79
C ILE A 72 -3.46 5.38 11.61
N GLY A 73 -4.33 5.44 12.63
CA GLY A 73 -5.67 4.87 12.55
C GLY A 73 -6.53 5.49 11.44
N MET A 74 -6.46 6.81 11.27
CA MET A 74 -7.19 7.51 10.20
C MET A 74 -6.64 7.18 8.81
N ALA A 75 -5.32 7.03 8.65
CA ALA A 75 -4.71 6.62 7.39
C ALA A 75 -5.14 5.20 7.00
N ILE A 76 -5.20 4.26 7.94
CA ILE A 76 -5.72 2.89 7.70
C ILE A 76 -7.19 2.94 7.30
N ARG A 77 -8.02 3.74 7.97
CA ARG A 77 -9.43 3.93 7.60
C ARG A 77 -9.58 4.52 6.19
N ALA A 78 -8.74 5.49 5.83
CA ALA A 78 -8.73 6.06 4.49
C ALA A 78 -8.37 5.01 3.43
N PHE A 79 -7.36 4.17 3.70
CA PHE A 79 -7.01 3.06 2.83
C PHE A 79 -8.18 2.08 2.63
N ALA A 80 -8.88 1.71 3.70
CA ALA A 80 -10.05 0.82 3.60
C ALA A 80 -11.15 1.42 2.70
N ARG A 81 -11.37 2.74 2.77
CA ARG A 81 -12.34 3.44 1.90
C ARG A 81 -11.88 3.49 0.45
N LEU A 82 -10.60 3.76 0.19
CA LEU A 82 -10.04 3.71 -1.17
C LEU A 82 -10.09 2.30 -1.76
N SER A 83 -9.84 1.27 -0.95
CA SER A 83 -9.94 -0.13 -1.34
C SER A 83 -11.37 -0.51 -1.70
N TRP A 84 -12.34 -0.13 -0.87
CA TRP A 84 -13.75 -0.32 -1.19
C TRP A 84 -14.14 0.36 -2.51
N ASN A 85 -13.69 1.59 -2.73
CA ASN A 85 -13.94 2.30 -3.99
C ASN A 85 -13.34 1.54 -5.19
N PHE A 86 -12.11 1.06 -5.06
CA PHE A 86 -11.47 0.25 -6.09
C PHE A 86 -12.28 -1.01 -6.40
N TYR A 87 -12.69 -1.78 -5.38
CA TYR A 87 -13.51 -2.97 -5.59
C TYR A 87 -14.85 -2.67 -6.26
N ALA A 88 -15.48 -1.54 -5.92
CA ALA A 88 -16.78 -1.17 -6.47
C ALA A 88 -16.71 -0.59 -7.90
N THR A 89 -15.58 0.03 -8.29
CA THR A 89 -15.51 0.86 -9.51
C THR A 89 -14.37 0.52 -10.46
N GLY A 90 -13.39 -0.28 -10.02
CA GLY A 90 -12.14 -0.52 -10.74
C GLY A 90 -11.17 0.67 -10.71
N VAL A 91 -11.52 1.80 -10.10
CA VAL A 91 -10.65 2.99 -10.05
C VAL A 91 -9.54 2.79 -9.02
N SER A 92 -8.29 2.83 -9.47
CA SER A 92 -7.11 2.64 -8.61
C SER A 92 -7.03 3.70 -7.51
N TRP A 93 -6.37 3.36 -6.40
CA TRP A 93 -6.19 4.28 -5.27
C TRP A 93 -5.47 5.58 -5.68
N TYR A 94 -4.51 5.48 -6.61
CA TYR A 94 -3.77 6.62 -7.14
C TYR A 94 -4.66 7.57 -7.94
N GLU A 95 -5.52 7.03 -8.81
CA GLU A 95 -6.45 7.86 -9.58
C GLU A 95 -7.54 8.42 -8.68
N ALA A 96 -8.09 7.63 -7.75
CA ALA A 96 -9.08 8.12 -6.79
C ALA A 96 -8.55 9.31 -5.98
N LYS A 97 -7.30 9.25 -5.51
CA LYS A 97 -6.64 10.37 -4.84
C LYS A 97 -6.44 11.56 -5.79
N THR A 98 -5.91 11.31 -6.99
CA THR A 98 -5.60 12.36 -7.96
C THR A 98 -6.85 13.08 -8.45
N ALA A 99 -7.95 12.36 -8.64
CA ALA A 99 -9.23 12.89 -9.09
C ALA A 99 -9.77 13.96 -8.13
N VAL A 100 -9.72 13.72 -6.81
CA VAL A 100 -10.14 14.71 -5.80
C VAL A 100 -9.32 16.00 -5.91
N VAL A 101 -7.99 15.89 -6.05
CA VAL A 101 -7.12 17.07 -6.19
C VAL A 101 -7.39 17.78 -7.52
N ARG A 102 -7.53 17.04 -8.61
CA ARG A 102 -7.79 17.56 -9.96
C ARG A 102 -9.12 18.33 -9.99
N GLU A 103 -10.16 17.81 -9.36
CA GLU A 103 -11.46 18.45 -9.24
C GLU A 103 -11.38 19.74 -8.41
N ALA A 104 -10.70 19.69 -7.25
CA ALA A 104 -10.50 20.88 -6.41
C ALA A 104 -9.75 21.99 -7.15
N VAL A 105 -8.69 21.66 -7.88
CA VAL A 105 -7.95 22.63 -8.71
C VAL A 105 -8.83 23.19 -9.83
N ARG A 106 -9.61 22.35 -10.51
CA ARG A 106 -10.54 22.80 -11.56
C ARG A 106 -11.58 23.77 -11.01
N ALA A 107 -12.15 23.46 -9.84
CA ALA A 107 -13.12 24.33 -9.17
C ALA A 107 -12.50 25.67 -8.76
N TYR A 108 -11.30 25.66 -8.16
CA TYR A 108 -10.58 26.88 -7.78
C TYR A 108 -10.27 27.76 -8.99
N ARG A 109 -9.82 27.20 -10.11
CA ARG A 109 -9.57 27.97 -11.34
C ARG A 109 -10.82 28.65 -11.89
N GLY A 110 -12.00 28.04 -11.71
CA GLY A 110 -13.29 28.63 -12.14
C GLY A 110 -13.77 29.76 -11.23
N ARG A 111 -13.40 29.74 -9.95
CA ARG A 111 -13.75 30.78 -8.97
C ARG A 111 -12.63 30.97 -7.94
N PRO A 112 -11.57 31.70 -8.27
CA PRO A 112 -10.47 31.94 -7.34
C PRO A 112 -10.97 32.75 -6.15
N LEU A 113 -10.65 32.30 -4.93
CA LEU A 113 -10.97 33.03 -3.70
C LEU A 113 -10.06 34.25 -3.54
N ASP A 114 -8.78 34.10 -3.89
CA ASP A 114 -7.80 35.17 -3.89
C ASP A 114 -7.34 35.42 -5.33
N ARG A 115 -7.53 36.65 -5.83
CA ARG A 115 -6.89 37.09 -7.07
C ARG A 115 -5.54 37.68 -6.69
N MET A 116 -4.46 37.14 -7.25
CA MET A 116 -3.18 37.81 -7.11
C MET A 116 -3.28 39.22 -7.70
N PRO A 117 -2.71 40.24 -7.04
CA PRO A 117 -2.68 41.58 -7.60
C PRO A 117 -1.98 41.53 -8.98
N PRO A 118 -2.40 42.39 -9.93
CA PRO A 118 -1.71 42.48 -11.21
C PRO A 118 -0.22 42.77 -10.96
N THR A 119 0.66 42.01 -11.60
CA THR A 119 2.09 42.31 -11.62
C THR A 119 2.26 43.68 -12.28
N ALA A 120 2.95 44.60 -11.59
CA ALA A 120 3.26 45.94 -12.07
C ALA A 120 4.17 45.91 -13.30
#